data_AF-U6KKB5-F1
#
_entry.id   AF-U6KKB5-F1
#
_cell.length_a   1.000
_cell.length_b   1.000
_cell.length_c   1.000
_cell.angle_alpha   90.00
_cell.angle_beta   90.00
_cell.angle_gamma   90.00
#
_symmetry.space_group_name_H-M   'P 1'
#
loop_
_entity.id
_entity.type
_entity.pdbx_description
1 polymer ?
#
loop_
_entity_poly.entity_id
_entity_poly.type
_entity_poly.pdbx_seq_one_letter_code
_entity_poly.pdbx_strand_id
1 'polypeptide(L)'
;MEDELRNVTQFWNVAESMLHQIEEYRGLLWQEVDGVQIEIAVKAMQKSLQKDIKMDKKTDAYQGLLAMLRTWVQIAPLITELRGPYMRDRHWNELLGLAQKSLEISDETKLSQIEDLNLLALQGAVEEITDKVGRYTYAKQEEAIEKNLVLLTNTWEAALFVLTPAREPDVNLLSLSEESSELLEEQQMLVQNMMVSKYVLIPCSIDIIHAECSGLNKAVY
;
A
#
# COMPACT_ATOMS: atom_id res chain seq x y z
N MET A 1 -4.18 -48.89 19.09
CA MET A 1 -4.76 -49.29 17.79
C MET A 1 -5.97 -48.46 17.38
N GLU A 2 -7.14 -48.52 18.04
CA GLU A 2 -8.31 -47.70 17.60
C GLU A 2 -8.07 -46.18 17.71
N ASP A 3 -7.47 -45.71 18.80
CA ASP A 3 -7.14 -44.28 18.99
C ASP A 3 -6.07 -43.79 18.00
N GLU A 4 -5.10 -44.63 17.65
CA GLU A 4 -4.06 -44.29 16.68
C GLU A 4 -4.63 -44.20 15.27
N LEU A 5 -5.49 -45.15 14.89
CA LEU A 5 -6.19 -45.13 13.60
C LEU A 5 -7.08 -43.89 13.48
N ARG A 6 -7.76 -43.51 14.57
CA ARG A 6 -8.58 -42.29 14.64
C ARG A 6 -7.71 -41.03 14.47
N ASN A 7 -6.57 -40.95 15.14
CA ASN A 7 -5.65 -39.81 15.02
C ASN A 7 -5.08 -39.67 13.61
N VAL A 8 -4.71 -40.78 12.96
CA VAL A 8 -4.22 -40.81 11.57
C VAL A 8 -5.33 -40.38 10.61
N THR A 9 -6.55 -40.87 10.80
CA THR A 9 -7.70 -40.51 9.95
C THR A 9 -8.03 -39.03 10.09
N GLN A 10 -8.03 -38.51 11.32
CA GLN A 10 -8.23 -37.08 11.57
C GLN A 10 -7.12 -36.24 10.93
N PHE A 11 -5.85 -36.68 11.00
CA PHE A 11 -4.76 -35.99 10.33
C PHE A 11 -4.96 -35.90 8.83
N TRP A 12 -5.29 -37.00 8.16
CA TRP A 12 -5.48 -37.01 6.71
C TRP A 12 -6.67 -36.15 6.28
N ASN A 13 -7.79 -36.18 7.01
CA ASN A 13 -8.93 -35.30 6.73
C ASN A 13 -8.56 -33.81 6.84
N VAL A 14 -7.78 -33.45 7.86
CA VAL A 14 -7.31 -32.07 8.05
C VAL A 14 -6.28 -31.69 6.98
N ALA A 15 -5.35 -32.59 6.66
CA ALA A 15 -4.36 -32.38 5.61
C ALA A 15 -5.00 -32.18 4.24
N GLU A 16 -6.01 -33.00 3.90
CA GLU A 16 -6.77 -32.87 2.66
C GLU A 16 -7.53 -31.54 2.58
N SER A 17 -8.18 -31.13 3.67
CA SER A 17 -8.85 -29.83 3.75
C SER A 17 -7.87 -28.66 3.55
N MET A 18 -6.72 -28.69 4.22
CA MET A 18 -5.68 -27.65 4.06
C MET A 18 -5.10 -27.62 2.65
N LEU A 19 -4.85 -28.78 2.05
CA LEU A 19 -4.39 -28.88 0.66
C LEU A 19 -5.42 -28.33 -0.32
N HIS A 20 -6.70 -28.62 -0.10
CA HIS A 20 -7.77 -28.09 -0.93
C HIS A 20 -7.84 -26.56 -0.86
N GLN A 21 -7.75 -25.98 0.34
CA GLN A 21 -7.73 -24.53 0.51
C GLN A 21 -6.51 -23.86 -0.15
N ILE A 22 -5.33 -24.50 -0.09
CA ILE A 22 -4.14 -24.00 -0.80
C ILE A 22 -4.36 -24.04 -2.31
N GLU A 23 -4.96 -25.11 -2.83
CA GLU A 23 -5.24 -25.25 -4.26
C GLU A 23 -6.31 -24.24 -4.73
N GLU A 24 -7.31 -23.95 -3.89
CA GLU A 24 -8.26 -22.85 -4.13
C GLU A 24 -7.52 -21.52 -4.25
N TYR A 25 -6.60 -21.21 -3.32
CA TYR A 25 -5.78 -19.98 -3.41
C TYR A 25 -4.94 -19.93 -4.69
N ARG A 26 -4.33 -21.04 -5.09
CA ARG A 26 -3.57 -21.15 -6.36
C ARG A 26 -4.42 -20.91 -7.60
N GLY A 27 -5.70 -21.24 -7.52
CA GLY A 27 -6.69 -21.04 -8.58
C GLY A 27 -7.24 -19.62 -8.68
N LEU A 28 -7.05 -18.78 -7.65
CA LEU A 28 -7.52 -17.40 -7.65
C LEU A 28 -6.83 -16.56 -8.73
N LEU A 29 -7.61 -15.67 -9.34
CA LEU A 29 -7.11 -14.64 -10.23
C LEU A 29 -6.33 -13.61 -9.43
N TRP A 30 -5.21 -13.15 -9.97
CA TRP A 30 -4.32 -12.20 -9.31
C TRP A 30 -5.02 -10.92 -8.84
N GLN A 31 -6.03 -10.45 -9.58
CA GLN A 31 -6.83 -9.28 -9.21
C GLN A 31 -7.66 -9.48 -7.93
N GLU A 32 -8.15 -10.69 -7.69
CA GLU A 32 -9.03 -11.04 -6.57
C GLU A 32 -8.25 -11.53 -5.35
N VAL A 33 -6.94 -11.74 -5.50
CA VAL A 33 -6.08 -12.22 -4.42
C VAL A 33 -5.89 -11.15 -3.34
N ASP A 34 -6.23 -11.53 -2.11
CA ASP A 34 -5.92 -10.78 -0.90
C ASP A 34 -4.84 -11.51 -0.10
N GLY A 35 -3.59 -11.03 -0.24
CA GLY A 35 -2.44 -11.61 0.45
C GLY A 35 -2.54 -11.54 1.98
N VAL A 36 -3.26 -10.56 2.53
CA VAL A 36 -3.45 -10.43 3.99
C VAL A 36 -4.40 -11.51 4.50
N GLN A 37 -5.49 -11.77 3.78
CA GLN A 37 -6.41 -12.85 4.13
C GLN A 37 -5.75 -14.22 4.02
N ILE A 38 -4.97 -14.45 2.96
CA ILE A 38 -4.20 -15.69 2.79
C ILE A 38 -3.22 -15.87 3.95
N GLU A 39 -2.50 -14.82 4.35
CA GLU A 39 -1.56 -14.88 5.47
C GLU A 39 -2.25 -15.29 6.79
N ILE A 40 -3.39 -14.67 7.10
CA ILE A 40 -4.17 -14.96 8.30
C ILE A 40 -4.67 -16.42 8.26
N ALA A 41 -5.22 -16.85 7.13
CA ALA A 41 -5.75 -18.20 6.95
C ALA A 41 -4.63 -19.26 7.10
N VAL A 42 -3.50 -19.10 6.43
CA VAL A 42 -2.38 -20.05 6.49
C VAL A 42 -1.77 -20.10 7.89
N LYS A 43 -1.65 -18.96 8.60
CA LYS A 43 -1.21 -18.94 10.01
C LYS A 43 -2.20 -19.64 10.93
N ALA A 44 -3.51 -19.52 10.67
CA ALA A 44 -4.53 -20.24 11.42
C ALA A 44 -4.45 -21.76 11.17
N MET A 45 -4.29 -22.19 9.91
CA MET A 45 -4.07 -23.59 9.54
C MET A 45 -2.83 -24.16 10.23
N GLN A 46 -1.72 -23.43 10.22
CA GLN A 46 -0.48 -23.83 10.89
C GLN A 46 -0.67 -24.03 12.40
N LYS A 47 -1.43 -23.14 13.06
CA LYS A 47 -1.75 -23.29 14.49
C LYS A 47 -2.65 -24.48 14.77
N SER A 48 -3.70 -24.69 13.95
CA SER A 48 -4.59 -25.84 14.09
C SER A 48 -3.84 -27.16 13.90
N LEU A 49 -2.95 -27.24 12.90
CA LEU A 49 -2.09 -28.40 12.68
C LEU A 49 -1.24 -28.74 13.90
N GLN A 50 -0.68 -27.73 14.57
CA GLN A 50 0.20 -27.92 15.73
C GLN A 50 -0.55 -28.24 17.03
N LYS A 51 -1.79 -27.76 17.17
CA LYS A 51 -2.58 -27.85 18.42
C LYS A 51 -3.54 -29.04 18.43
N ASP A 52 -4.22 -29.28 17.31
CA ASP A 52 -5.37 -30.18 17.25
C ASP A 52 -4.97 -31.60 16.82
N ILE A 53 -3.79 -31.76 16.19
CA ILE A 53 -3.33 -33.05 15.68
C ILE A 53 -2.32 -33.68 16.65
N LYS A 54 -2.72 -34.79 17.25
CA LYS A 54 -1.88 -35.64 18.09
C LYS A 54 -1.20 -36.74 17.27
N MET A 55 -0.46 -36.34 16.24
CA MET A 55 0.38 -37.21 15.41
C MET A 55 1.86 -37.05 15.80
N ASP A 56 2.67 -38.07 15.52
CA ASP A 56 4.12 -37.93 15.68
C ASP A 56 4.64 -36.88 14.67
N LYS A 57 5.23 -35.81 15.21
CA LYS A 57 5.83 -34.70 14.46
C LYS A 57 7.04 -35.15 13.62
N LYS A 58 7.51 -36.38 13.82
CA LYS A 58 8.57 -37.02 13.03
C LYS A 58 8.07 -37.67 11.74
N THR A 59 6.75 -37.78 11.54
CA THR A 59 6.19 -38.34 10.31
C THR A 59 6.47 -37.42 9.13
N ASP A 60 6.98 -37.97 8.03
CA ASP A 60 7.30 -37.21 6.81
C ASP A 60 6.10 -36.40 6.29
N ALA A 61 4.89 -36.97 6.35
CA ALA A 61 3.67 -36.29 5.94
C ALA A 61 3.37 -35.03 6.78
N TYR A 62 3.60 -35.07 8.10
CA TYR A 62 3.42 -33.91 8.96
C TYR A 62 4.48 -32.84 8.67
N GLN A 63 5.73 -33.25 8.45
CA GLN A 63 6.82 -32.32 8.14
C GLN A 63 6.63 -31.66 6.78
N GLY A 64 6.22 -32.41 5.76
CA GLY A 64 5.92 -31.87 4.42
C GLY A 64 4.80 -30.84 4.46
N LEU A 65 3.68 -31.17 5.14
CA LEU A 65 2.56 -30.24 5.30
C LEU A 65 2.97 -28.98 6.07
N LEU A 66 3.72 -29.12 7.16
CA LEU A 66 4.21 -27.98 7.94
C LEU A 66 5.20 -27.12 7.14
N ALA A 67 6.08 -27.73 6.35
CA ALA A 67 7.04 -27.02 5.51
C ALA A 67 6.32 -26.19 4.44
N MET A 68 5.34 -26.78 3.76
CA MET A 68 4.49 -26.09 2.79
C MET A 68 3.75 -24.90 3.43
N LEU A 69 3.12 -25.09 4.59
CA LEU A 69 2.46 -23.99 5.30
C LEU A 69 3.45 -22.87 5.68
N ARG A 70 4.69 -23.21 6.06
CA ARG A 70 5.73 -22.21 6.35
C ARG A 70 6.13 -21.41 5.11
N THR A 71 6.30 -22.09 3.98
CA THR A 71 6.54 -21.47 2.68
C THR A 71 5.43 -20.48 2.35
N TRP A 72 4.17 -20.88 2.49
CA TRP A 72 3.02 -19.98 2.24
C TRP A 72 2.95 -18.78 3.20
N VAL A 73 3.31 -18.96 4.48
CA VAL A 73 3.41 -17.83 5.44
C VAL A 73 4.46 -16.81 5.00
N GLN A 74 5.54 -17.23 4.35
CA GLN A 74 6.58 -16.34 3.84
C GLN A 74 6.20 -15.70 2.50
N ILE A 75 5.46 -16.41 1.64
CA ILE A 75 5.04 -15.90 0.33
C ILE A 75 3.86 -14.91 0.44
N ALA A 76 2.94 -15.11 1.38
CA ALA A 76 1.76 -14.26 1.56
C ALA A 76 2.05 -12.74 1.74
N PRO A 77 3.04 -12.30 2.55
CA PRO A 77 3.38 -10.88 2.62
C PRO A 77 3.98 -10.36 1.31
N LEU A 78 4.77 -11.16 0.59
CA LEU A 78 5.33 -10.78 -0.72
C LEU A 78 4.22 -10.60 -1.76
N ILE A 79 3.18 -11.45 -1.73
CA ILE A 79 1.98 -11.27 -2.57
C ILE A 79 1.31 -9.93 -2.26
N THR A 80 1.20 -9.59 -0.97
CA THR A 80 0.59 -8.31 -0.54
C THR A 80 1.37 -7.10 -1.04
N GLU A 81 2.70 -7.16 -0.97
CA GLU A 81 3.60 -6.12 -1.48
C GLU A 81 3.51 -5.98 -3.01
N LEU A 82 3.54 -7.11 -3.74
CA LEU A 82 3.42 -7.12 -5.20
C LEU A 82 2.05 -6.64 -5.69
N ARG A 83 1.00 -6.80 -4.89
CA ARG A 83 -0.35 -6.26 -5.16
C ARG A 83 -0.47 -4.76 -4.84
N GLY A 84 0.56 -4.16 -4.26
CA GLY A 84 0.57 -2.73 -3.96
C GLY A 84 0.28 -1.88 -5.22
N PRO A 85 -0.54 -0.81 -5.13
CA PRO A 85 -0.92 0.02 -6.28
C PRO A 85 0.26 0.77 -6.93
N TYR A 86 1.44 0.68 -6.32
CA TYR A 86 2.68 1.25 -6.80
C TYR A 86 3.41 0.34 -7.80
N MET A 87 3.04 -0.94 -7.90
CA MET A 87 3.60 -1.87 -8.89
C MET A 87 3.12 -1.54 -10.32
N ARG A 88 4.05 -1.62 -11.28
CA ARG A 88 3.83 -1.29 -12.69
C ARG A 88 4.61 -2.27 -13.56
N ASP A 89 4.26 -2.38 -14.83
CA ASP A 89 4.83 -3.35 -15.80
C ASP A 89 6.35 -3.33 -15.83
N ARG A 90 6.99 -2.15 -15.71
CA ARG A 90 8.45 -2.04 -15.67
C ARG A 90 9.10 -2.77 -14.48
N HIS A 91 8.45 -2.77 -13.32
CA HIS A 91 8.94 -3.46 -12.12
C HIS A 91 8.73 -4.97 -12.26
N TRP A 92 7.62 -5.36 -12.88
CA TRP A 92 7.38 -6.74 -13.25
C TRP A 92 8.42 -7.25 -14.24
N ASN A 93 8.79 -6.46 -15.25
CA ASN A 93 9.86 -6.81 -16.18
C ASN A 93 11.22 -6.98 -15.48
N GLU A 94 11.54 -6.17 -14.47
CA GLU A 94 12.74 -6.33 -13.66
C GLU A 94 12.71 -7.65 -12.85
N LEU A 95 11.58 -7.93 -12.20
CA LEU A 95 11.38 -9.17 -11.45
C LEU A 95 11.44 -10.42 -12.36
N LEU A 96 10.81 -10.36 -13.53
CA LEU A 96 10.81 -11.42 -14.54
C LEU A 96 12.20 -11.66 -15.14
N GLY A 97 12.97 -10.59 -15.34
CA GLY A 97 14.37 -10.67 -15.74
C GLY A 97 15.23 -11.39 -14.71
N LEU A 98 15.03 -11.10 -13.42
CA LEU A 98 15.71 -11.78 -12.31
C LEU A 98 15.24 -13.23 -12.16
N ALA A 99 13.95 -13.49 -12.38
CA ALA A 99 13.36 -14.84 -12.35
C ALA A 99 13.75 -15.69 -13.56
N GLN A 100 14.35 -15.10 -14.60
CA GLN A 100 14.61 -15.73 -15.91
C GLN A 100 13.36 -16.41 -16.50
N LYS A 101 12.19 -15.84 -16.24
CA LYS A 101 10.89 -16.36 -16.70
C LYS A 101 10.15 -15.26 -17.45
N SER A 102 9.57 -15.61 -18.59
CA SER A 102 8.69 -14.74 -19.36
C SER A 102 7.24 -14.98 -18.95
N LEU A 103 6.71 -14.13 -18.07
CA LEU A 103 5.32 -14.16 -17.64
C LEU A 103 4.69 -12.81 -17.97
N GLU A 104 3.68 -12.80 -18.82
CA GLU A 104 2.89 -11.58 -19.04
C GLU A 104 1.83 -11.49 -17.95
N ILE A 105 1.95 -10.48 -17.09
CA ILE A 105 0.99 -10.28 -16.01
C ILE A 105 -0.21 -9.57 -16.59
N SER A 106 -1.21 -10.38 -16.90
CA SER A 106 -2.53 -9.95 -17.34
C SER A 106 -3.56 -10.16 -16.23
N ASP A 107 -4.76 -9.62 -16.42
CA ASP A 107 -5.89 -9.75 -15.50
C ASP A 107 -6.34 -11.21 -15.29
N GLU A 108 -5.99 -12.09 -16.24
CA GLU A 108 -6.25 -13.53 -16.20
C GLU A 108 -5.16 -14.35 -15.50
N THR A 109 -4.09 -13.70 -15.02
CA THR A 109 -2.97 -14.40 -14.38
C THR A 109 -3.42 -15.04 -13.08
N LYS A 110 -3.12 -16.32 -12.90
CA LYS A 110 -3.45 -17.04 -11.65
C LYS A 110 -2.34 -16.91 -10.63
N LEU A 111 -2.70 -17.00 -9.35
CA LEU A 111 -1.72 -16.97 -8.27
C LEU A 111 -0.65 -18.06 -8.41
N SER A 112 -1.03 -19.24 -8.88
CA SER A 112 -0.10 -20.36 -9.18
C SER A 112 1.05 -19.95 -10.11
N GLN A 113 0.79 -19.15 -11.14
CA GLN A 113 1.82 -18.71 -12.08
C GLN A 113 2.83 -17.75 -11.44
N ILE A 114 2.36 -16.96 -10.46
CA ILE A 114 3.20 -16.02 -9.72
C ILE A 114 3.97 -16.74 -8.62
N GLU A 115 3.37 -17.74 -7.96
CA GLU A 115 4.06 -18.64 -7.02
C GLU A 115 5.20 -19.39 -7.72
N ASP A 116 4.97 -19.85 -8.97
CA ASP A 116 5.96 -20.54 -9.80
C ASP A 116 7.21 -19.69 -10.10
N LEU A 117 7.15 -18.37 -9.95
CA LEU A 117 8.33 -17.49 -10.05
C LEU A 117 9.34 -17.74 -8.90
N ASN A 118 9.03 -18.63 -7.96
CA ASN A 118 9.82 -18.94 -6.79
C ASN A 118 10.12 -17.68 -5.98
N LEU A 119 9.03 -17.00 -5.58
CA LEU A 119 9.06 -15.74 -4.85
C LEU A 119 9.96 -15.78 -3.60
N LEU A 120 10.13 -16.95 -2.99
CA LEU A 120 11.06 -17.16 -1.88
C LEU A 120 12.52 -16.94 -2.24
N ALA A 121 12.96 -17.39 -3.41
CA ALA A 121 14.34 -17.15 -3.86
C ALA A 121 14.55 -15.70 -4.30
N LEU A 122 13.48 -15.03 -4.71
CA LEU A 122 13.48 -13.64 -5.15
C LEU A 122 13.04 -12.65 -4.06
N GLN A 123 12.85 -13.11 -2.82
CA GLN A 123 12.32 -12.30 -1.72
C GLN A 123 13.08 -10.98 -1.57
N GLY A 124 14.41 -11.03 -1.52
CA GLY A 124 15.23 -9.82 -1.39
C GLY A 124 15.10 -8.86 -2.58
N ALA A 125 14.89 -9.38 -3.79
CA ALA A 125 14.67 -8.55 -4.97
C ALA A 125 13.27 -7.93 -4.97
N VAL A 126 12.25 -8.68 -4.53
CA VAL A 126 10.87 -8.17 -4.36
C VAL A 126 10.86 -7.05 -3.32
N GLU A 127 11.48 -7.26 -2.17
CA GLU A 127 11.59 -6.26 -1.11
C GLU A 127 12.36 -5.02 -1.61
N GLU A 128 13.47 -5.20 -2.31
CA GLU A 128 14.27 -4.10 -2.85
C GLU A 128 13.50 -3.29 -3.93
N ILE A 129 12.81 -3.96 -4.86
CA ILE A 129 11.99 -3.30 -5.88
C ILE A 129 10.82 -2.58 -5.21
N THR A 130 10.12 -3.24 -4.29
CA THR A 130 8.97 -2.67 -3.58
C THR A 130 9.39 -1.47 -2.72
N ASP A 131 10.51 -1.54 -2.02
CA ASP A 131 11.05 -0.43 -1.23
C ASP A 131 11.52 0.73 -2.13
N LYS A 132 12.27 0.45 -3.20
CA LYS A 132 12.67 1.48 -4.18
C LYS A 132 11.45 2.19 -4.78
N VAL A 133 10.44 1.43 -5.15
CA VAL A 133 9.21 1.95 -5.76
C VAL A 133 8.37 2.71 -4.73
N GLY A 134 8.23 2.17 -3.52
CA GLY A 134 7.60 2.83 -2.39
C GLY A 134 8.23 4.19 -2.09
N ARG A 135 9.56 4.24 -1.96
CA ARG A 135 10.30 5.50 -1.79
C ARG A 135 10.17 6.43 -2.99
N TYR A 136 10.20 5.92 -4.22
CA TYR A 136 10.04 6.75 -5.42
C TYR A 136 8.64 7.36 -5.53
N THR A 137 7.59 6.60 -5.21
CA THR A 137 6.22 7.12 -5.18
C THR A 137 6.04 8.14 -4.07
N TYR A 138 6.59 7.85 -2.89
CA TYR A 138 6.63 8.79 -1.77
C TYR A 138 7.33 10.11 -2.15
N ALA A 139 8.54 10.03 -2.70
CA ALA A 139 9.32 11.19 -3.14
C ALA A 139 8.64 11.98 -4.27
N LYS A 140 7.94 11.31 -5.19
CA LYS A 140 7.14 11.99 -6.23
C LYS A 140 5.95 12.74 -5.67
N GLN A 141 5.26 12.15 -4.70
CA GLN A 141 4.14 12.81 -4.02
C GLN A 141 4.63 14.01 -3.21
N GLU A 142 5.78 13.87 -2.55
CA GLU A 142 6.46 14.93 -1.80
C GLU A 142 6.90 16.08 -2.72
N GLU A 143 7.56 15.79 -3.83
CA GLU A 143 7.95 16.81 -4.83
C GLU A 143 6.73 17.55 -5.40
N ALA A 144 5.61 16.85 -5.60
CA ALA A 144 4.35 17.48 -6.04
C ALA A 144 3.79 18.43 -4.97
N ILE A 145 3.86 18.05 -3.69
CA ILE A 145 3.45 18.91 -2.58
C ILE A 145 4.36 20.14 -2.49
N GLU A 146 5.69 19.97 -2.58
CA GLU A 146 6.63 21.10 -2.55
C GLU A 146 6.40 22.09 -3.70
N LYS A 147 6.19 21.58 -4.92
CA LYS A 147 5.86 22.44 -6.08
C LYS A 147 4.57 23.21 -5.87
N ASN A 148 3.54 22.59 -5.30
CA ASN A 148 2.28 23.25 -5.00
C ASN A 148 2.45 24.32 -3.92
N LEU A 149 3.28 24.07 -2.89
CA LEU A 149 3.59 25.06 -1.85
C LEU A 149 4.35 26.26 -2.43
N VAL A 150 5.38 26.03 -3.27
CA VAL A 150 6.11 27.12 -3.93
C VAL A 150 5.19 27.96 -4.83
N LEU A 151 4.27 27.31 -5.56
CA LEU A 151 3.28 28.02 -6.35
C LEU A 151 2.34 28.86 -5.47
N LEU A 152 1.88 28.31 -4.34
CA LEU A 152 1.04 29.01 -3.38
C LEU A 152 1.74 30.28 -2.88
N THR A 153 2.97 30.15 -2.38
CA THR A 153 3.75 31.29 -1.87
C THR A 153 3.97 32.35 -2.94
N ASN A 154 4.38 31.97 -4.16
CA ASN A 154 4.57 32.92 -5.27
C ASN A 154 3.28 33.65 -5.66
N THR A 155 2.14 32.95 -5.62
CA THR A 155 0.83 33.53 -5.97
C THR A 155 0.42 34.60 -4.96
N TRP A 156 0.62 34.34 -3.66
CA TRP A 156 0.27 35.28 -2.59
C TRP A 156 1.30 36.39 -2.38
N GLU A 157 2.57 36.17 -2.70
CA GLU A 157 3.57 37.25 -2.76
C GLU A 157 3.25 38.26 -3.89
N ALA A 158 2.71 37.78 -5.00
CA ALA A 158 2.30 38.61 -6.13
C ALA A 158 0.89 39.21 -5.98
N ALA A 159 0.12 38.78 -4.98
CA ALA A 159 -1.26 39.24 -4.75
C ALA A 159 -1.26 40.69 -4.27
N LEU A 160 -1.65 41.60 -5.17
CA LEU A 160 -1.80 43.03 -4.86
C LEU A 160 -3.23 43.30 -4.42
N PHE A 161 -3.40 43.60 -3.13
CA PHE A 161 -4.69 44.08 -2.60
C PHE A 161 -4.96 45.50 -3.12
N VAL A 162 -6.09 45.68 -3.78
CA VAL A 162 -6.50 47.00 -4.29
C VAL A 162 -7.13 47.78 -3.15
N LEU A 163 -6.46 48.86 -2.76
CA LEU A 163 -6.98 49.83 -1.79
C LEU A 163 -7.81 50.88 -2.51
N THR A 164 -9.10 50.92 -2.22
CA THR A 164 -10.01 51.94 -2.72
C THR A 164 -10.21 53.02 -1.66
N PRO A 165 -10.06 54.31 -1.98
CA PRO A 165 -10.28 55.37 -1.00
C PRO A 165 -11.75 55.40 -0.58
N ALA A 166 -12.00 55.40 0.73
CA ALA A 166 -13.35 55.52 1.28
C ALA A 166 -13.88 56.95 1.14
N ARG A 167 -15.18 57.12 1.45
CA ARG A 167 -15.86 58.42 1.43
C ARG A 167 -15.34 59.41 2.49
N GLU A 168 -14.58 58.94 3.47
CA GLU A 168 -13.93 59.74 4.50
C GLU A 168 -12.44 59.94 4.19
N PRO A 169 -11.90 61.17 4.33
CA PRO A 169 -10.47 61.38 4.23
C PRO A 169 -9.79 60.66 5.40
N ASP A 170 -8.77 59.83 5.11
CA ASP A 170 -8.01 58.92 6.00
C ASP A 170 -8.48 57.46 6.15
N VAL A 171 -9.53 56.99 5.45
CA VAL A 171 -9.88 55.56 5.44
C VAL A 171 -9.72 54.97 4.04
N ASN A 172 -8.87 53.96 3.90
CA ASN A 172 -8.79 53.14 2.68
C ASN A 172 -9.55 51.83 2.93
N LEU A 173 -10.50 51.51 2.06
CA LEU A 173 -11.19 50.22 2.06
C LEU A 173 -10.36 49.22 1.25
N LEU A 174 -10.11 48.07 1.85
CA LEU A 174 -9.50 46.95 1.16
C LEU A 174 -10.59 46.28 0.31
N SER A 175 -10.53 46.42 -1.01
CA SER A 175 -11.44 45.73 -1.91
C SER A 175 -10.73 44.48 -2.43
N LEU A 176 -11.14 43.31 -1.94
CA LEU A 176 -10.81 42.04 -2.57
C LEU A 176 -11.61 41.91 -3.88
N SER A 177 -10.94 41.55 -4.96
CA SER A 177 -11.62 41.21 -6.20
C SER A 177 -12.28 39.83 -6.07
N GLU A 178 -13.41 39.61 -6.73
CA GLU A 178 -14.14 38.33 -6.72
C GLU A 178 -13.25 37.18 -7.24
N GLU A 179 -12.39 37.46 -8.21
CA GLU A 179 -11.37 36.54 -8.74
C GLU A 179 -10.33 36.13 -7.68
N SER A 180 -9.93 37.06 -6.81
CA SER A 180 -9.00 36.76 -5.71
C SER A 180 -9.64 35.94 -4.59
N SER A 181 -10.95 36.09 -4.36
CA SER A 181 -11.67 35.25 -3.38
C SER A 181 -11.91 33.83 -3.89
N GLU A 182 -12.23 33.65 -5.17
CA GLU A 182 -12.39 32.32 -5.76
C GLU A 182 -11.06 31.55 -5.76
N LEU A 183 -9.96 32.22 -6.11
CA LEU A 183 -8.61 31.63 -6.08
C LEU A 183 -8.21 31.22 -4.65
N LEU A 184 -8.60 32.01 -3.64
CA LEU A 184 -8.37 31.70 -2.24
C LEU A 184 -9.09 30.43 -1.80
N GLU A 185 -10.37 30.29 -2.13
CA GLU A 185 -11.17 29.12 -1.78
C GLU A 185 -10.64 27.85 -2.47
N GLU A 186 -10.28 27.92 -3.76
CA GLU A 186 -9.67 26.79 -4.46
C GLU A 186 -8.35 26.35 -3.82
N GLN A 187 -7.48 27.30 -3.49
CA GLN A 187 -6.18 27.00 -2.88
C GLN A 187 -6.32 26.50 -1.44
N GLN A 188 -7.31 26.98 -0.68
CA GLN A 188 -7.63 26.46 0.64
C GLN A 188 -8.09 25.00 0.58
N MET A 189 -8.92 24.64 -0.41
CA MET A 189 -9.34 23.25 -0.65
C MET A 189 -8.16 22.36 -1.07
N LEU A 190 -7.24 22.87 -1.90
CA LEU A 190 -6.03 22.16 -2.30
C LEU A 190 -5.14 21.85 -1.09
N VAL A 191 -4.94 22.82 -0.20
CA VAL A 191 -4.17 22.64 1.05
C VAL A 191 -4.84 21.66 2.01
N GLN A 192 -6.16 21.71 2.16
CA GLN A 192 -6.91 20.72 2.95
C GLN A 192 -6.73 19.29 2.39
N ASN A 193 -6.76 19.12 1.07
CA ASN A 193 -6.51 17.82 0.43
C ASN A 193 -5.06 17.34 0.65
N MET A 194 -4.08 18.25 0.68
CA MET A 194 -2.69 17.91 1.02
C MET A 194 -2.55 17.49 2.48
N MET A 195 -3.26 18.12 3.43
CA MET A 195 -3.22 17.79 4.86
C MET A 195 -3.79 16.40 5.20
N VAL A 196 -4.81 15.94 4.47
CA VAL A 196 -5.38 14.59 4.64
C VAL A 196 -4.49 13.51 4.01
N SER A 197 -3.55 13.92 3.17
CA SER A 197 -2.62 13.04 2.48
C SER A 197 -1.55 12.52 3.45
N LYS A 198 -1.50 11.20 3.63
CA LYS A 198 -0.51 10.46 4.44
C LYS A 198 0.96 10.66 4.05
N TYR A 199 1.24 11.43 3.01
CA TYR A 199 2.58 11.70 2.48
C TYR A 199 3.22 12.96 3.08
N VAL A 200 2.47 13.76 3.86
CA VAL A 200 3.01 14.90 4.62
C VAL A 200 3.67 14.39 5.91
N LEU A 201 4.86 13.77 5.83
CA LEU A 201 5.61 13.34 7.03
C LEU A 201 6.86 14.18 7.31
N ILE A 202 7.11 15.25 6.56
CA ILE A 202 8.12 16.23 6.95
C ILE A 202 7.48 17.20 7.95
N PRO A 203 7.99 17.29 9.19
CA PRO A 203 7.48 18.24 10.19
C PRO A 203 7.50 19.68 9.68
N CYS A 204 8.50 20.03 8.87
CA CYS A 204 8.67 21.35 8.26
C CYS A 204 7.54 21.72 7.28
N SER A 205 7.01 20.78 6.52
CA SER A 205 5.91 21.03 5.58
C SER A 205 4.58 21.27 6.30
N ILE A 206 4.36 20.59 7.43
CA ILE A 206 3.18 20.79 8.28
C ILE A 206 3.19 22.19 8.87
N ASP A 207 4.33 22.65 9.38
CA ASP A 207 4.46 23.99 9.96
C ASP A 207 4.21 25.10 8.93
N ILE A 208 4.70 24.91 7.69
CA ILE A 208 4.46 25.85 6.57
C ILE A 208 2.97 25.86 6.20
N ILE A 209 2.35 24.68 6.03
CA ILE A 209 0.92 24.58 5.70
C ILE A 209 0.05 25.20 6.81
N HIS A 210 0.38 24.97 8.08
CA HIS A 210 -0.34 25.58 9.21
C HIS A 210 -0.16 27.11 9.24
N ALA A 211 1.05 27.60 8.94
CA ALA A 211 1.36 29.02 8.87
C ALA A 211 0.61 29.70 7.70
N GLU A 212 0.59 29.09 6.51
CA GLU A 212 -0.15 29.60 5.34
C GLU A 212 -1.66 29.54 5.56
N CYS A 213 -2.22 28.44 6.10
CA CYS A 213 -3.63 28.39 6.50
C CYS A 213 -4.00 29.50 7.50
N SER A 214 -3.14 29.76 8.49
CA SER A 214 -3.36 30.83 9.46
C SER A 214 -3.17 32.22 8.86
N GLY A 215 -2.30 32.37 7.86
CA GLY A 215 -2.07 33.63 7.15
C GLY A 215 -3.24 33.99 6.25
N LEU A 216 -3.75 33.01 5.49
CA LEU A 216 -4.93 33.14 4.65
C LEU A 216 -6.18 33.48 5.47
N ASN A 217 -6.42 32.80 6.59
CA ASN A 217 -7.53 33.14 7.50
C ASN A 217 -7.41 34.55 8.11
N LYS A 218 -6.20 35.11 8.26
CA LYS A 218 -6.01 36.48 8.74
C LYS A 218 -6.18 37.53 7.64
N ALA A 219 -6.04 37.18 6.37
CA ALA A 219 -6.28 38.09 5.25
C ALA A 219 -7.79 38.27 4.96
N VAL A 220 -8.63 37.35 5.46
CA VAL A 220 -10.09 37.35 5.28
C VAL A 220 -10.83 38.16 6.37
N TYR A 221 -10.15 38.57 7.45
CA TYR A 221 -10.74 39.33 8.56
C TYR A 221 -10.10 40.70 8.79
#